data_AF-A0A238ZXK0-F1
#
_entry.id   AF-A0A238ZXK0-F1
#
_cell.length_a   1.000
_cell.length_b   1.000
_cell.length_c   1.000
_cell.angle_alpha   90.00
_cell.angle_beta   90.00
_cell.angle_gamma   90.00
#
_symmetry.space_group_name_H-M   'P 1'
#
loop_
_entity.id
_entity.type
_entity.pdbx_description
1 polymer ?
#
loop_
_entity_poly.entity_id
_entity_poly.type
_entity_poly.pdbx_seq_one_letter_code
_entity_poly.pdbx_strand_id
1 'polypeptide(L)'
;MSEEVDPVNELKRLADEFADTFSSRLQRILLDAPTFEAVIHPTSSDFSSGRVVVAPLSSHEPMEVREFPLKISRQTRMTLFVRLDCCWDSGQDFLAVDQSYVKVYASGSSEPLFRVEYLRRPDGVPASHVQVHGHRDEWVHLMMFGDRGRPGKRAKRDKVARLSEFHMPTGGHRFRPCVEDILQSLIEEFGIDVNEDWKRAVEEGRAEFRRLQLRSAVRDSPAEAADALVELGYQVVPPTPQPSEKWERLAAH
;
A
#
# COMPACT_ATOMS: atom_id res chain seq x y z
N MET A 1 0.12 19.72 -35.76
CA MET A 1 -1.14 19.34 -35.10
C MET A 1 -0.79 18.22 -34.14
N SER A 2 -0.56 18.54 -32.88
CA SER A 2 -0.35 17.54 -31.83
C SER A 2 -1.68 16.82 -31.60
N GLU A 3 -1.71 15.51 -31.75
CA GLU A 3 -2.85 14.70 -31.31
C GLU A 3 -3.05 14.94 -29.82
N GLU A 4 -4.24 15.38 -29.45
CA GLU A 4 -4.64 15.55 -28.05
C GLU A 4 -4.72 14.16 -27.43
N VAL A 5 -3.78 13.83 -26.54
CA VAL A 5 -3.72 12.52 -25.89
C VAL A 5 -4.95 12.40 -24.98
N ASP A 6 -5.75 11.35 -25.20
CA ASP A 6 -6.89 11.03 -24.34
C ASP A 6 -6.42 10.88 -22.88
N PRO A 7 -6.88 11.74 -21.94
CA PRO A 7 -6.45 11.73 -20.55
C PRO A 7 -6.68 10.39 -19.83
N VAL A 8 -7.68 9.61 -20.28
CA VAL A 8 -7.96 8.29 -19.70
C VAL A 8 -6.90 7.27 -20.14
N ASN A 9 -6.49 7.32 -21.41
CA ASN A 9 -5.45 6.43 -21.93
C ASN A 9 -4.08 6.76 -21.33
N GLU A 10 -3.77 8.03 -21.10
CA GLU A 10 -2.53 8.41 -20.43
C GLU A 10 -2.53 7.97 -18.95
N LEU A 11 -3.65 8.15 -18.24
CA LEU A 11 -3.77 7.64 -16.87
C LEU A 11 -3.57 6.13 -16.81
N LYS A 12 -4.17 5.40 -17.76
CA LYS A 12 -4.02 3.95 -17.89
C LYS A 12 -2.57 3.56 -18.15
N ARG A 13 -1.87 4.26 -19.05
CA ARG A 13 -0.45 4.04 -19.34
C ARG A 13 0.42 4.21 -18.08
N LEU A 14 0.21 5.29 -17.31
CA LEU A 14 0.90 5.51 -16.03
C LEU A 14 0.56 4.42 -15.01
N ALA A 15 -0.68 3.95 -15.00
CA ALA A 15 -1.10 2.88 -14.11
C ALA A 15 -0.49 1.52 -14.48
N ASP A 16 -0.27 1.25 -15.77
CA ASP A 16 0.45 0.06 -16.25
C ASP A 16 1.90 0.09 -15.78
N GLU A 17 2.62 1.21 -15.97
CA GLU A 17 4.00 1.35 -15.47
C GLU A 17 4.10 1.16 -13.95
N PHE A 18 3.12 1.72 -13.23
CA PHE A 18 3.01 1.53 -11.79
C PHE A 18 2.75 0.06 -11.43
N ALA A 19 1.85 -0.63 -12.13
CA ALA A 19 1.53 -2.04 -11.92
C ALA A 19 2.75 -2.95 -12.20
N ASP A 20 3.51 -2.69 -13.25
CA ASP A 20 4.73 -3.43 -13.60
C ASP A 20 5.82 -3.27 -12.54
N THR A 21 6.03 -2.03 -12.09
CA THR A 21 6.99 -1.72 -11.02
C THR A 21 6.59 -2.40 -9.72
N PHE A 22 5.30 -2.33 -9.37
CA PHE A 22 4.76 -2.95 -8.17
C PHE A 22 4.85 -4.48 -8.21
N SER A 23 4.51 -5.10 -9.35
CA SER A 23 4.61 -6.54 -9.58
C SER A 23 6.04 -7.04 -9.45
N SER A 24 6.96 -6.41 -10.16
CA SER A 24 8.39 -6.76 -10.16
C SER A 24 8.96 -6.71 -8.75
N ARG A 25 8.53 -5.72 -7.95
CA ARG A 25 8.97 -5.58 -6.56
C ARG A 25 8.41 -6.66 -5.66
N LEU A 26 7.11 -6.97 -5.75
CA LEU A 26 6.52 -8.05 -4.96
C LEU A 26 7.10 -9.42 -5.31
N GLN A 27 7.41 -9.67 -6.59
CA GLN A 27 8.07 -10.88 -7.05
C GLN A 27 9.50 -11.03 -6.51
N ARG A 28 10.17 -9.92 -6.16
CA ARG A 28 11.46 -9.99 -5.44
C ARG A 28 11.30 -10.29 -3.94
N ILE A 29 10.11 -10.09 -3.37
CA ILE A 29 9.83 -10.34 -1.95
C ILE A 29 9.29 -11.76 -1.75
N LEU A 30 8.23 -12.11 -2.47
CA LEU A 30 7.46 -13.34 -2.26
C LEU A 30 7.77 -14.38 -3.34
N LEU A 31 7.75 -15.66 -2.95
CA LEU A 31 8.02 -16.79 -3.86
C LEU A 31 6.96 -16.94 -4.98
N ASP A 32 5.69 -16.66 -4.66
CA ASP A 32 4.54 -16.86 -5.56
C ASP A 32 3.72 -15.56 -5.73
N ALA A 33 4.40 -14.41 -5.84
CA ALA A 33 3.72 -13.13 -6.07
C ALA A 33 2.96 -13.13 -7.40
N PRO A 34 1.73 -12.58 -7.45
CA PRO A 34 1.02 -12.41 -8.71
C PRO A 34 1.59 -11.22 -9.50
N THR A 35 1.21 -11.14 -10.77
CA THR A 35 1.29 -9.90 -11.55
C THR A 35 0.06 -9.04 -11.26
N PHE A 36 0.28 -7.74 -11.11
CA PHE A 36 -0.76 -6.73 -11.02
C PHE A 36 -1.02 -6.17 -12.40
N GLU A 37 -2.29 -5.91 -12.68
CA GLU A 37 -2.76 -5.37 -13.94
C GLU A 37 -3.50 -4.07 -13.67
N ALA A 38 -3.37 -3.11 -14.58
CA ALA A 38 -4.18 -1.91 -14.55
C ALA A 38 -5.37 -2.05 -15.49
N VAL A 39 -6.57 -1.70 -15.04
CA VAL A 39 -7.82 -1.79 -15.81
C VAL A 39 -8.69 -0.56 -15.59
N ILE A 40 -9.23 -0.01 -16.68
CA ILE A 40 -10.12 1.16 -16.62
C ILE A 40 -11.44 0.74 -15.96
N HIS A 41 -11.87 1.49 -14.95
CA HIS A 41 -13.12 1.21 -14.25
C HIS A 41 -14.32 1.64 -15.12
N PRO A 42 -15.31 0.75 -15.38
CA PRO A 42 -16.36 0.99 -16.37
C PRO A 42 -17.38 2.07 -15.99
N THR A 43 -17.57 2.35 -14.69
CA THR A 43 -18.47 3.40 -14.21
C THR A 43 -17.67 4.65 -13.85
N SER A 44 -17.36 5.50 -14.82
CA SER A 44 -16.73 6.82 -14.58
C SER A 44 -17.64 7.99 -14.96
N SER A 45 -18.94 7.92 -14.67
CA SER A 45 -19.86 9.04 -14.92
C SER A 45 -19.47 10.31 -14.14
N ASP A 46 -18.75 10.18 -13.03
CA ASP A 46 -18.42 11.29 -12.13
C ASP A 46 -17.03 11.89 -12.37
N PHE A 47 -16.21 11.31 -13.25
CA PHE A 47 -14.84 11.75 -13.51
C PHE A 47 -14.56 11.75 -15.00
N SER A 48 -14.58 12.93 -15.62
CA SER A 48 -14.22 13.14 -17.04
C SER A 48 -12.81 12.64 -17.41
N SER A 49 -11.96 12.39 -16.41
CA SER A 49 -10.57 11.95 -16.56
C SER A 49 -10.33 10.46 -16.26
N GLY A 50 -11.38 9.67 -15.99
CA GLY A 50 -11.30 8.23 -15.77
C GLY A 50 -10.79 7.78 -14.40
N ARG A 51 -11.00 6.49 -14.08
CA ARG A 51 -10.46 5.77 -12.92
C ARG A 51 -9.82 4.47 -13.40
N VAL A 52 -8.71 4.06 -12.79
CA VAL A 52 -8.00 2.83 -13.13
C VAL A 52 -7.78 2.01 -11.87
N VAL A 53 -8.12 0.74 -11.88
CA VAL A 53 -7.84 -0.20 -10.78
C VAL A 53 -6.54 -0.92 -11.09
N VAL A 54 -5.64 -0.96 -10.11
CA VAL A 54 -4.39 -1.74 -10.14
C VAL A 54 -4.49 -2.84 -9.08
N ALA A 55 -4.58 -4.08 -9.54
CA ALA A 55 -4.78 -5.25 -8.70
C ALA A 55 -4.36 -6.54 -9.43
N PRO A 56 -4.15 -7.67 -8.73
CA PRO A 56 -4.10 -8.97 -9.39
C PRO A 56 -5.53 -9.36 -9.78
N LEU A 57 -5.78 -9.56 -11.07
CA LEU A 57 -7.13 -9.82 -11.59
C LEU A 57 -7.36 -11.31 -11.87
N SER A 58 -8.64 -11.70 -11.85
CA SER A 58 -9.14 -13.00 -12.27
C SER A 58 -9.08 -13.12 -13.80
N SER A 59 -8.70 -14.29 -14.31
CA SER A 59 -8.78 -14.60 -15.73
C SER A 59 -10.21 -14.90 -16.21
N HIS A 60 -11.13 -15.13 -15.28
CA HIS A 60 -12.50 -15.57 -15.57
C HIS A 60 -13.50 -14.42 -15.58
N GLU A 61 -13.35 -13.46 -14.66
CA GLU A 61 -14.23 -12.31 -14.54
C GLU A 61 -13.42 -10.99 -14.61
N PRO A 62 -13.72 -10.11 -15.58
CA PRO A 62 -13.12 -8.79 -15.64
C PRO A 62 -13.34 -8.02 -14.33
N MET A 63 -12.32 -7.31 -13.84
CA MET A 63 -12.34 -6.51 -12.61
C MET A 63 -12.45 -7.29 -11.28
N GLU A 64 -12.61 -8.62 -11.32
CA GLU A 64 -12.57 -9.43 -10.10
C GLU A 64 -11.14 -9.46 -9.57
N VAL A 65 -10.93 -8.89 -8.38
CA VAL A 65 -9.62 -8.87 -7.72
C VAL A 65 -9.43 -10.19 -6.98
N ARG A 66 -8.34 -10.89 -7.28
CA ARG A 66 -8.01 -12.16 -6.62
C ARG A 66 -7.06 -11.95 -5.46
N GLU A 67 -7.26 -12.74 -4.42
CA GLU A 67 -6.27 -12.92 -3.37
C GLU A 67 -5.12 -13.80 -3.87
N PHE A 68 -3.95 -13.69 -3.24
CA PHE A 68 -2.80 -14.52 -3.55
C PHE A 68 -2.18 -15.14 -2.29
N PRO A 69 -1.63 -16.36 -2.39
CA PRO A 69 -1.23 -17.13 -1.23
C PRO A 69 0.06 -16.60 -0.59
N LEU A 70 0.09 -16.59 0.74
CA LEU A 70 1.29 -16.47 1.54
C LEU A 70 1.55 -17.79 2.25
N LYS A 71 2.75 -18.33 2.02
CA LYS A 71 3.14 -19.65 2.52
C LYS A 71 3.94 -19.53 3.81
N ILE A 72 3.73 -20.45 4.74
CA ILE A 72 4.59 -20.67 5.91
C ILE A 72 5.03 -22.12 5.84
N SER A 73 6.34 -22.38 5.81
CA SER A 73 6.87 -23.74 5.66
C SER A 73 6.31 -24.47 4.42
N ARG A 74 6.26 -23.76 3.30
CA ARG A 74 5.79 -24.17 1.96
C ARG A 74 4.31 -24.48 1.84
N GLN A 75 3.52 -24.26 2.90
CA GLN A 75 2.08 -24.45 2.89
C GLN A 75 1.36 -23.10 2.90
N THR A 76 0.34 -22.93 2.07
CA THR A 76 -0.51 -21.74 2.11
C THR A 76 -1.22 -21.69 3.45
N ARG A 77 -0.89 -20.67 4.27
CA ARG A 77 -1.50 -20.46 5.58
C ARG A 77 -2.26 -19.16 5.67
N MET A 78 -1.96 -18.22 4.78
CA MET A 78 -2.60 -16.92 4.70
C MET A 78 -2.82 -16.56 3.23
N THR A 79 -3.73 -15.64 2.98
CA THR A 79 -3.88 -14.99 1.66
C THR A 79 -3.83 -13.48 1.84
N LEU A 80 -3.36 -12.80 0.79
CA LEU A 80 -3.25 -11.35 0.74
C LEU A 80 -4.13 -10.82 -0.39
N PHE A 81 -4.96 -9.85 -0.05
CA PHE A 81 -5.74 -9.05 -1.00
C PHE A 81 -5.09 -7.67 -1.12
N VAL A 82 -4.85 -7.21 -2.35
CA VAL A 82 -4.38 -5.84 -2.62
C VAL A 82 -5.16 -5.26 -3.78
N ARG A 83 -5.77 -4.10 -3.58
CA ARG A 83 -6.45 -3.32 -4.61
C ARG A 83 -6.08 -1.84 -4.46
N LEU A 84 -5.66 -1.22 -5.55
CA LEU A 84 -5.31 0.20 -5.61
C LEU A 84 -6.19 0.87 -6.67
N ASP A 85 -7.08 1.76 -6.24
CA ASP A 85 -7.91 2.54 -7.14
C ASP A 85 -7.21 3.86 -7.40
N CYS A 86 -6.86 4.12 -8.66
CA CYS A 86 -6.05 5.23 -9.11
C CYS A 86 -6.90 6.23 -9.93
N CYS A 87 -6.54 7.50 -9.80
CA CYS A 87 -7.08 8.60 -10.56
C CYS A 87 -5.99 9.65 -10.80
N TRP A 88 -6.30 10.69 -11.55
CA TRP A 88 -5.46 11.87 -11.58
C TRP A 88 -5.40 12.55 -10.20
N ASP A 89 -4.27 13.18 -9.88
CA ASP A 89 -4.20 14.11 -8.77
C ASP A 89 -5.01 15.38 -9.04
N SER A 90 -5.16 16.25 -8.03
CA SER A 90 -5.99 17.45 -8.18
C SER A 90 -5.48 18.41 -9.26
N GLY A 91 -4.17 18.40 -9.56
CA GLY A 91 -3.56 19.18 -10.63
C GLY A 91 -3.66 18.53 -12.01
N GLN A 92 -4.08 17.26 -12.10
CA GLN A 92 -4.05 16.44 -13.33
C GLN A 92 -2.64 16.24 -13.91
N ASP A 93 -1.63 16.28 -13.07
CA ASP A 93 -0.23 16.16 -13.46
C ASP A 93 0.34 14.77 -13.15
N PHE A 94 -0.25 14.06 -12.18
CA PHE A 94 0.27 12.80 -11.68
C PHE A 94 -0.82 11.75 -11.48
N LEU A 95 -0.48 10.49 -11.73
CA LEU A 95 -1.24 9.36 -11.19
C LEU A 95 -1.21 9.41 -9.66
N ALA A 96 -2.37 9.26 -9.05
CA ALA A 96 -2.53 9.19 -7.61
C ALA A 96 -3.47 8.07 -7.20
N VAL A 97 -3.18 7.50 -6.03
CA VAL A 97 -4.07 6.52 -5.40
C VAL A 97 -5.23 7.29 -4.76
N ASP A 98 -6.45 6.98 -5.19
CA ASP A 98 -7.71 7.43 -4.59
C ASP A 98 -8.10 6.56 -3.40
N GLN A 99 -7.97 5.25 -3.55
CA GLN A 99 -8.25 4.29 -2.48
C GLN A 99 -7.23 3.16 -2.54
N SER A 100 -6.80 2.66 -1.38
CA SER A 100 -6.03 1.43 -1.32
C SER A 100 -6.60 0.50 -0.26
N TYR A 101 -6.70 -0.77 -0.61
CA TYR A 101 -7.17 -1.83 0.26
C TYR A 101 -6.12 -2.92 0.34
N VAL A 102 -5.59 -3.17 1.53
CA VAL A 102 -4.72 -4.31 1.81
C VAL A 102 -5.36 -5.13 2.91
N LYS A 103 -5.70 -6.38 2.63
CA LYS A 103 -6.41 -7.25 3.60
C LYS A 103 -5.68 -8.57 3.72
N VAL A 104 -5.50 -9.02 4.95
CA VAL A 104 -4.78 -10.25 5.27
C VAL A 104 -5.76 -11.25 5.85
N TYR A 105 -5.83 -12.45 5.28
CA TYR A 105 -6.73 -13.50 5.72
C TYR A 105 -5.96 -14.71 6.23
N ALA A 106 -6.52 -15.40 7.22
CA ALA A 106 -6.11 -16.77 7.52
C ALA A 106 -6.70 -17.71 6.46
N SER A 107 -5.95 -18.73 6.06
CA SER A 107 -6.43 -19.72 5.08
C SER A 107 -7.73 -20.37 5.57
N GLY A 108 -8.78 -20.28 4.74
CA GLY A 108 -10.10 -20.85 5.05
C GLY A 108 -11.02 -19.93 5.86
N SER A 109 -10.58 -18.71 6.22
CA SER A 109 -11.43 -17.70 6.85
C SER A 109 -12.02 -16.76 5.81
N SER A 110 -13.31 -16.42 5.95
CA SER A 110 -13.97 -15.39 5.13
C SER A 110 -13.74 -13.98 5.68
N GLU A 111 -13.27 -13.85 6.92
CA GLU A 111 -12.97 -12.56 7.55
C GLU A 111 -11.47 -12.30 7.58
N PRO A 112 -11.02 -11.07 7.29
CA PRO A 112 -9.60 -10.74 7.28
C PRO A 112 -9.11 -10.55 8.71
N LEU A 113 -7.99 -11.16 9.09
CA LEU A 113 -7.28 -10.90 10.36
C LEU A 113 -7.10 -9.39 10.60
N PHE A 114 -6.74 -8.66 9.56
CA PHE A 114 -6.75 -7.20 9.58
C PHE A 114 -6.79 -6.63 8.17
N ARG A 115 -7.14 -5.36 8.09
CA ARG A 115 -7.17 -4.54 6.89
C ARG A 115 -6.43 -3.23 7.13
N VAL A 116 -5.61 -2.82 6.17
CA VAL A 116 -5.01 -1.49 6.11
C VAL A 116 -5.60 -0.79 4.90
N GLU A 117 -6.26 0.32 5.15
CA GLU A 117 -7.03 1.02 4.13
C GLU A 117 -6.61 2.50 4.07
N TYR A 118 -6.67 3.05 2.86
CA TYR A 118 -6.54 4.47 2.61
C TYR A 118 -7.69 4.94 1.74
N LEU A 119 -8.31 6.05 2.14
CA LEU A 119 -9.35 6.75 1.41
C LEU A 119 -8.91 8.19 1.24
N ARG A 120 -8.79 8.64 -0.01
CA ARG A 120 -8.40 10.00 -0.36
C ARG A 120 -9.41 11.04 0.11
N ARG A 121 -10.69 10.64 0.16
CA ARG A 121 -11.85 11.42 0.61
C ARG A 121 -12.64 10.53 1.56
N PRO A 122 -12.23 10.40 2.83
CA PRO A 122 -12.92 9.55 3.78
C PRO A 122 -14.27 10.17 4.20
N ASP A 123 -15.22 9.32 4.60
CA ASP A 123 -16.50 9.72 5.18
C ASP A 123 -16.68 9.00 6.52
N GLY A 124 -16.66 9.75 7.63
CA GLY A 124 -16.84 9.21 8.98
C GLY A 124 -15.72 8.30 9.52
N VAL A 125 -14.59 8.16 8.81
CA VAL A 125 -13.44 7.32 9.19
C VAL A 125 -12.11 8.05 8.96
N PRO A 126 -10.98 7.61 9.54
CA PRO A 126 -9.67 8.17 9.21
C PRO A 126 -9.26 7.89 7.75
N ALA A 127 -8.57 8.82 7.11
CA ALA A 127 -8.08 8.75 5.75
C ALA A 127 -7.11 7.58 5.56
N SER A 128 -6.31 7.25 6.57
CA SER A 128 -5.58 6.00 6.62
C SER A 128 -5.82 5.31 7.96
N HIS A 129 -6.26 4.06 7.91
CA HIS A 129 -6.65 3.36 9.11
C HIS A 129 -6.37 1.86 9.01
N VAL A 130 -6.31 1.23 10.18
CA VAL A 130 -6.19 -0.21 10.32
C VAL A 130 -7.44 -0.73 11.03
N GLN A 131 -8.04 -1.78 10.48
CA GLN A 131 -9.13 -2.51 11.12
C GLN A 131 -8.64 -3.91 11.43
N VAL A 132 -8.72 -4.32 12.69
CA VAL A 132 -8.27 -5.65 13.14
C VAL A 132 -9.51 -6.49 13.44
N HIS A 133 -9.65 -7.62 12.75
CA HIS A 133 -10.68 -8.61 13.06
C HIS A 133 -10.00 -9.75 13.82
N GLY A 134 -10.47 -10.01 15.02
CA GLY A 134 -9.71 -10.78 16.00
C GLY A 134 -10.53 -11.86 16.66
N HIS A 135 -10.84 -12.95 15.96
CA HIS A 135 -11.02 -14.21 16.66
C HIS A 135 -9.64 -14.72 17.09
N ARG A 136 -9.43 -14.78 18.42
CA ARG A 136 -8.13 -15.13 19.05
C ARG A 136 -7.50 -16.39 18.47
N ASP A 137 -8.31 -17.36 18.07
CA ASP A 137 -7.86 -18.70 17.71
C ASP A 137 -7.12 -18.73 16.37
N GLU A 138 -7.52 -17.91 15.39
CA GLU A 138 -6.86 -17.83 14.08
C GLU A 138 -5.43 -17.24 14.21
N TRP A 139 -5.32 -16.16 14.99
CA TRP A 139 -4.04 -15.51 15.27
C TRP A 139 -3.08 -16.43 16.02
N VAL A 140 -3.55 -17.10 17.07
CA VAL A 140 -2.74 -18.04 17.86
C VAL A 140 -2.28 -19.21 16.99
N HIS A 141 -3.18 -19.78 16.17
CA HIS A 141 -2.87 -20.88 15.28
C HIS A 141 -1.79 -20.50 14.25
N LEU A 142 -1.91 -19.36 13.58
CA LEU A 142 -0.89 -18.89 12.62
C LEU A 142 0.46 -18.64 13.30
N MET A 143 0.42 -18.01 14.46
CA MET A 143 1.60 -17.73 15.26
C MET A 143 2.34 -19.00 15.75
N MET A 144 1.69 -20.15 15.84
CA MET A 144 2.35 -21.42 16.17
C MET A 144 3.19 -21.98 15.00
N PHE A 145 2.86 -21.66 13.74
CA PHE A 145 3.67 -22.09 12.59
C PHE A 145 4.87 -21.18 12.32
N GLY A 146 4.83 -19.96 12.84
CA GLY A 146 5.82 -18.90 12.59
C GLY A 146 7.09 -18.95 13.42
N ASP A 147 7.54 -20.12 13.87
CA ASP A 147 8.75 -20.29 14.69
C ASP A 147 10.01 -19.63 14.10
N ARG A 148 10.04 -19.40 12.78
CA ARG A 148 11.13 -18.72 12.05
C ARG A 148 10.98 -17.20 11.96
N GLY A 149 9.76 -16.67 12.09
CA GLY A 149 9.49 -15.23 11.99
C GLY A 149 10.02 -14.49 13.21
N ARG A 150 9.76 -15.05 14.41
CA ARG A 150 10.02 -14.33 15.66
C ARG A 150 11.51 -14.04 15.87
N PRO A 151 11.90 -12.77 16.12
CA PRO A 151 13.26 -12.44 16.56
C PRO A 151 13.65 -13.30 17.77
N GLY A 152 14.88 -13.83 17.81
CA GLY A 152 15.33 -14.84 18.78
C GLY A 152 15.10 -14.53 20.28
N LYS A 153 14.78 -13.29 20.66
CA LYS A 153 14.35 -12.92 22.01
C LYS A 153 12.87 -13.27 22.34
N ARG A 154 12.01 -13.45 21.33
CA ARG A 154 10.57 -13.74 21.45
C ARG A 154 10.22 -15.22 21.23
N ALA A 155 11.14 -16.00 20.68
CA ALA A 155 11.01 -17.45 20.50
C ALA A 155 11.21 -18.23 21.82
N LYS A 156 10.62 -17.77 22.94
CA LYS A 156 10.53 -18.61 24.14
C LYS A 156 9.55 -19.74 23.83
N ARG A 157 10.09 -20.96 23.65
CA ARG A 157 9.37 -22.18 23.23
C ARG A 157 8.13 -22.55 24.08
N ASP A 158 7.99 -21.99 25.28
CA ASP A 158 6.92 -22.37 26.22
C ASP A 158 5.81 -21.30 26.40
N LYS A 159 5.81 -20.20 25.64
CA LYS A 159 4.78 -19.17 25.76
C LYS A 159 3.81 -19.22 24.58
N VAL A 160 2.53 -19.46 24.88
CA VAL A 160 1.44 -19.32 23.90
C VAL A 160 1.44 -17.88 23.37
N ALA A 161 1.56 -17.75 22.06
CA ALA A 161 1.56 -16.47 21.36
C ALA A 161 0.26 -15.71 21.62
N ARG A 162 0.33 -14.38 21.74
CA ARG A 162 -0.86 -13.55 21.96
C ARG A 162 -1.02 -12.53 20.85
N LEU A 163 -2.26 -12.22 20.48
CA LEU A 163 -2.56 -11.12 19.54
C LEU A 163 -1.90 -9.80 19.98
N SER A 164 -1.84 -9.54 21.29
CA SER A 164 -1.17 -8.36 21.86
C SER A 164 0.35 -8.29 21.59
N GLU A 165 0.96 -9.37 21.09
CA GLU A 165 2.38 -9.41 20.75
C GLU A 165 2.63 -9.11 19.26
N PHE A 166 1.58 -9.01 18.44
CA PHE A 166 1.70 -8.65 17.02
C PHE A 166 1.97 -7.15 16.85
N HIS A 167 3.00 -6.79 16.10
CA HIS A 167 3.36 -5.39 15.82
C HIS A 167 2.74 -4.96 14.50
N MET A 168 1.66 -4.20 14.59
CA MET A 168 1.02 -3.62 13.41
C MET A 168 1.87 -2.46 12.87
N PRO A 169 2.19 -2.41 11.57
CA PRO A 169 2.91 -1.29 11.00
C PRO A 169 2.01 -0.05 10.91
N THR A 170 2.58 1.11 11.21
CA THR A 170 1.91 2.42 11.12
C THR A 170 2.51 3.32 10.04
N GLY A 171 3.42 2.80 9.21
CA GLY A 171 4.09 3.53 8.11
C GLY A 171 5.35 4.31 8.51
N GLY A 172 5.80 4.10 9.74
CA GLY A 172 7.03 4.66 10.28
C GLY A 172 6.81 6.04 10.86
N HIS A 173 7.80 6.92 10.72
CA HIS A 173 7.83 8.18 11.47
C HIS A 173 6.86 9.27 10.97
N ARG A 174 6.38 9.19 9.72
CA ARG A 174 5.74 10.34 9.04
C ARG A 174 4.59 10.03 8.11
N PHE A 175 4.53 8.82 7.54
CA PHE A 175 3.58 8.51 6.48
C PHE A 175 2.81 7.23 6.83
N ARG A 176 1.72 6.98 6.11
CA ARG A 176 0.93 5.74 6.25
C ARG A 176 1.70 4.49 5.83
N PRO A 177 1.29 3.28 6.27
CA PRO A 177 1.90 2.04 5.84
C PRO A 177 1.82 1.85 4.32
N CYS A 178 2.90 1.36 3.72
CA CYS A 178 2.87 0.78 2.39
C CYS A 178 2.69 -0.75 2.46
N VAL A 179 2.51 -1.40 1.30
CA VAL A 179 2.36 -2.87 1.24
C VAL A 179 3.62 -3.57 1.76
N GLU A 180 4.81 -3.00 1.53
CA GLU A 180 6.08 -3.53 2.03
C GLU A 180 6.17 -3.50 3.56
N ASP A 181 5.57 -2.50 4.23
CA ASP A 181 5.51 -2.46 5.70
C ASP A 181 4.65 -3.60 6.26
N ILE A 182 3.54 -3.91 5.59
CA ILE A 182 2.64 -5.01 5.94
C ILE A 182 3.36 -6.35 5.71
N LEU A 183 3.96 -6.53 4.52
CA LEU A 183 4.71 -7.74 4.20
C LEU A 183 5.88 -7.98 5.16
N GLN A 184 6.68 -6.96 5.49
CA GLN A 184 7.75 -7.12 6.47
C GLN A 184 7.22 -7.59 7.83
N SER A 185 6.10 -7.01 8.29
CA SER A 185 5.48 -7.43 9.56
C SER A 185 5.01 -8.89 9.48
N LEU A 186 4.46 -9.33 8.34
CA LEU A 186 4.06 -10.73 8.15
C LEU A 186 5.27 -11.68 8.12
N ILE A 187 6.39 -11.27 7.51
CA ILE A 187 7.65 -12.02 7.49
C ILE A 187 8.22 -12.16 8.90
N GLU A 188 8.27 -11.07 9.65
CA GLU A 188 8.90 -11.02 10.98
C GLU A 188 8.01 -11.57 12.11
N GLU A 189 6.68 -11.58 11.95
CA GLU A 189 5.81 -12.08 13.02
C GLU A 189 5.29 -13.50 12.73
N PHE A 190 5.11 -13.87 11.45
CA PHE A 190 4.60 -15.19 11.05
C PHE A 190 5.60 -16.06 10.28
N GLY A 191 6.75 -15.53 9.85
CA GLY A 191 7.75 -16.33 9.15
C GLY A 191 7.27 -16.82 7.78
N ILE A 192 6.54 -15.98 7.04
CA ILE A 192 6.14 -16.32 5.67
C ILE A 192 7.37 -16.58 4.79
N ASP A 193 7.25 -17.51 3.86
CA ASP A 193 8.31 -17.88 2.93
C ASP A 193 8.56 -16.76 1.91
N VAL A 194 9.83 -16.43 1.72
CA VAL A 194 10.28 -15.27 0.92
C VAL A 194 11.52 -15.62 0.10
N ASN A 195 11.79 -14.80 -0.93
CA ASN A 195 13.04 -14.87 -1.70
C ASN A 195 14.23 -14.37 -0.89
N GLU A 196 15.45 -14.75 -1.26
CA GLU A 196 16.67 -14.38 -0.52
C GLU A 196 16.89 -12.86 -0.40
N ASP A 197 16.54 -12.10 -1.45
CA ASP A 197 16.74 -10.64 -1.53
C ASP A 197 15.57 -9.81 -0.96
N TRP A 198 14.62 -10.42 -0.25
CA TRP A 198 13.37 -9.77 0.14
C TRP A 198 13.58 -8.49 0.94
N LYS A 199 14.60 -8.45 1.82
CA LYS A 199 14.87 -7.30 2.69
C LYS A 199 15.19 -6.05 1.88
N ARG A 200 16.10 -6.18 0.92
CA ARG A 200 16.49 -5.07 0.04
C ARG A 200 15.29 -4.61 -0.79
N ALA A 201 14.51 -5.54 -1.34
CA ALA A 201 13.31 -5.20 -2.11
C ALA A 201 12.26 -4.43 -1.27
N VAL A 202 12.05 -4.83 -0.01
CA VAL A 202 11.21 -4.12 0.96
C VAL A 202 11.75 -2.71 1.23
N GLU A 203 13.05 -2.58 1.50
CA GLU A 203 13.68 -1.29 1.80
C GLU A 203 13.62 -0.31 0.63
N GLU A 204 13.91 -0.79 -0.59
CA GLU A 204 13.84 -0.02 -1.83
C GLU A 204 12.41 0.48 -2.09
N GLY A 205 11.41 -0.42 -2.01
CA GLY A 205 10.00 -0.08 -2.24
C GLY A 205 9.47 0.92 -1.24
N ARG A 206 9.78 0.72 0.04
CA ARG A 206 9.44 1.66 1.10
C ARG A 206 10.08 3.02 0.89
N ALA A 207 11.36 3.07 0.51
CA ALA A 207 12.05 4.33 0.26
C ALA A 207 11.42 5.09 -0.91
N GLU A 208 11.10 4.39 -2.00
CA GLU A 208 10.38 4.94 -3.15
C GLU A 208 9.00 5.48 -2.75
N PHE A 209 8.19 4.67 -2.05
CA PHE A 209 6.87 5.08 -1.57
C PHE A 209 6.96 6.34 -0.71
N ARG A 210 7.91 6.40 0.23
CA ARG A 210 8.11 7.56 1.11
C ARG A 210 8.55 8.81 0.35
N ARG A 211 9.36 8.68 -0.71
CA ARG A 211 9.71 9.81 -1.60
C ARG A 211 8.46 10.32 -2.33
N LEU A 212 7.60 9.43 -2.81
CA LEU A 212 6.33 9.81 -3.46
C LEU A 212 5.34 10.46 -2.48
N GLN A 213 5.26 9.95 -1.25
CA GLN A 213 4.45 10.57 -0.19
C GLN A 213 4.99 11.96 0.18
N LEU A 214 6.31 12.12 0.30
CA LEU A 214 6.92 13.43 0.53
C LEU A 214 6.60 14.42 -0.59
N ARG A 215 6.75 14.02 -1.86
CA ARG A 215 6.39 14.89 -3.00
C ARG A 215 4.92 15.30 -2.97
N SER A 216 4.03 14.40 -2.54
CA SER A 216 2.62 14.72 -2.35
C SER A 216 2.39 15.69 -1.20
N ALA A 217 2.99 15.45 -0.03
CA ALA A 217 2.89 16.34 1.13
C ALA A 217 3.41 17.75 0.85
N VAL A 218 4.52 17.87 0.09
CA VAL A 218 5.05 19.17 -0.38
C VAL A 218 4.03 19.90 -1.25
N ARG A 219 3.24 19.19 -2.07
CA ARG A 219 2.16 19.80 -2.87
C ARG A 219 0.92 20.16 -2.05
N ASP A 220 0.78 19.59 -0.86
CA ASP A 220 -0.35 19.87 0.04
C ASP A 220 -0.07 21.11 0.91
N SER A 221 1.19 21.35 1.31
CA SER A 221 1.65 22.63 1.90
C SER A 221 2.99 23.09 1.30
N PRO A 222 2.96 23.75 0.12
CA PRO A 222 4.17 24.21 -0.54
C PRO A 222 4.93 25.29 0.23
N ALA A 223 4.22 26.15 0.97
CA ALA A 223 4.81 27.21 1.77
C ALA A 223 5.63 26.64 2.95
N GLU A 224 5.04 25.74 3.74
CA GLU A 224 5.74 25.08 4.85
C GLU A 224 6.96 24.28 4.37
N ALA A 225 6.85 23.62 3.21
CA ALA A 225 7.98 22.93 2.61
C ALA A 225 9.11 23.89 2.19
N ALA A 226 8.77 25.08 1.66
CA ALA A 226 9.75 26.10 1.31
C ALA A 226 10.46 26.62 2.56
N ASP A 227 9.73 26.91 3.63
CA ASP A 227 10.29 27.40 4.90
C ASP A 227 11.23 26.37 5.52
N ALA A 228 10.83 25.10 5.58
CA ALA A 228 11.68 24.02 6.07
C ALA A 228 12.99 23.86 5.26
N LEU A 229 12.95 24.09 3.94
CA LEU A 229 14.14 24.08 3.11
C LEU A 229 15.04 25.30 3.39
N VAL A 230 14.46 26.48 3.59
CA VAL A 230 15.20 27.70 3.97
C VAL A 230 15.91 27.50 5.31
N GLU A 231 15.26 26.89 6.30
CA GLU A 231 15.88 26.56 7.59
C GLU A 231 17.06 25.60 7.46
N LEU A 232 17.03 24.69 6.48
CA LEU A 232 18.13 23.80 6.14
C LEU A 232 19.25 24.48 5.33
N GLY A 233 19.11 25.77 5.03
CA GLY A 233 20.11 26.57 4.31
C GLY A 233 19.96 26.54 2.78
N TYR A 234 18.84 26.03 2.25
CA TYR A 234 18.55 26.12 0.82
C TYR A 234 18.08 27.52 0.45
N GLN A 235 18.47 27.99 -0.73
CA GLN A 235 17.84 29.14 -1.36
C GLN A 235 16.60 28.67 -2.11
N VAL A 236 15.42 29.13 -1.67
CA VAL A 236 14.14 28.83 -2.31
C VAL A 236 13.59 30.11 -2.92
N VAL A 237 13.23 30.06 -4.20
CA VAL A 237 12.56 31.16 -4.90
C VAL A 237 11.11 30.75 -5.14
N PRO A 238 10.13 31.34 -4.42
CA PRO A 238 8.73 30.97 -4.60
C PRO A 238 8.25 31.38 -6.01
N PRO A 239 7.42 30.56 -6.66
CA PRO A 239 6.79 30.94 -7.93
C PRO A 239 5.77 32.09 -7.72
N THR A 240 5.43 32.78 -8.80
CA THR A 240 4.39 33.82 -8.82
C THR A 240 3.31 33.44 -9.87
N PRO A 241 2.04 33.22 -9.46
CA PRO A 241 1.53 33.26 -8.09
C PRO A 241 2.03 32.08 -7.24
N GLN A 242 1.99 32.23 -5.92
CA GLN A 242 2.31 31.14 -5.00
C GLN A 242 1.20 30.08 -5.02
N PRO A 243 1.54 28.78 -5.03
CA PRO A 243 0.58 27.70 -4.86
C PRO A 243 -0.19 27.83 -3.55
N SER A 244 -1.50 27.59 -3.61
CA SER A 244 -2.34 27.54 -2.41
C SER A 244 -2.08 26.29 -1.59
N GLU A 245 -2.22 26.39 -0.28
CA GLU A 245 -2.30 25.22 0.60
C GLU A 245 -3.58 24.42 0.37
N LYS A 246 -3.49 23.10 0.56
CA LYS A 246 -4.62 22.19 0.54
C LYS A 246 -5.04 21.84 1.95
N TRP A 247 -5.69 22.80 2.62
CA TRP A 247 -6.10 22.67 4.02
C TRP A 247 -6.88 21.38 4.30
N GLU A 248 -7.76 20.98 3.39
CA GLU A 248 -8.55 19.75 3.51
C GLU A 248 -7.69 18.48 3.57
N ARG A 249 -6.46 18.52 3.03
CA ARG A 249 -5.48 17.44 3.15
C ARG A 249 -4.75 17.46 4.48
N LEU A 250 -4.37 18.65 4.93
CA LEU A 250 -3.63 18.83 6.18
C LEU A 250 -4.50 18.54 7.42
N ALA A 251 -5.79 18.88 7.34
CA ALA A 251 -6.76 18.68 8.40
C ALA A 251 -7.50 17.34 8.32
N ALA A 252 -7.15 16.47 7.36
CA ALA A 252 -7.78 15.17 7.21
C ALA A 252 -7.50 14.31 8.46
N HIS A 253 -8.58 13.81 9.08
CA HIS A 253 -8.53 12.77 10.10
C HIS A 253 -8.11 11.44 9.49
#